data_AF-A0A7W1JNQ6-F1
#
_entry.id   AF-A0A7W1JNQ6-F1
#
_cell.length_a   1.000
_cell.length_b   1.000
_cell.length_c   1.000
_cell.angle_alpha   90.00
_cell.angle_beta   90.00
_cell.angle_gamma   90.00
#
_symmetry.space_group_name_H-M   'P 1'
#
loop_
_entity.id
_entity.type
_entity.pdbx_description
1 polymer ?
#
loop_
_entity_poly.entity_id
_entity_poly.type
_entity_poly.pdbx_seq_one_letter_code
_entity_poly.pdbx_strand_id
1 'polypeptide(L)'
;VDSAPILERDYANLAGLGWFGKNTCLIDSKRGSWFFIGLLLLDKEFEPDASAVGSCGTCRLCIDACPTGALVLGHGRPVAVLDSSRCISYLTIEHKGLFSQEESDMLHGWLFGCDVCQEVCPFNQPRGNQPMRARPTAEPDFEARPMNETPDLAGLADISAEKFAEAYAGTAFMRAGAARMRRNAQAFVQARNQRTEPTVI
;
A
#
# COMPACT_ATOMS: atom_id res chain seq x y z
N VAL A 1 4.48 -2.41 15.75
CA VAL A 1 3.90 -1.37 14.88
C VAL A 1 3.09 -2.08 13.82
N ASP A 2 1.83 -1.69 13.55
CA ASP A 2 0.92 -2.32 12.56
C ASP A 2 0.43 -3.76 12.90
N SER A 3 0.80 -4.25 14.08
CA SER A 3 0.42 -5.58 14.58
C SER A 3 -0.46 -5.55 15.83
N ALA A 4 -0.62 -4.37 16.45
CA ALA A 4 -1.45 -4.18 17.62
C ALA A 4 -2.85 -3.71 17.20
N PRO A 5 -3.92 -3.97 17.98
CA PRO A 5 -5.27 -3.51 17.70
C PRO A 5 -5.44 -2.02 18.05
N ILE A 6 -4.58 -1.16 17.48
CA ILE A 6 -4.60 0.29 17.67
C ILE A 6 -4.77 0.95 16.31
N LEU A 7 -5.46 2.08 16.26
CA LEU A 7 -5.61 2.86 15.03
C LEU A 7 -4.45 3.85 14.90
N GLU A 8 -3.27 3.38 14.48
CA GLU A 8 -2.05 4.22 14.41
C GLU A 8 -2.28 5.54 13.64
N ARG A 9 -3.04 5.49 12.53
CA ARG A 9 -3.28 6.68 11.68
C ARG A 9 -4.14 7.73 12.38
N ASP A 10 -5.15 7.31 13.13
CA ASP A 10 -6.04 8.18 13.88
C ASP A 10 -5.26 8.90 14.99
N TYR A 11 -4.45 8.17 15.75
CA TYR A 11 -3.57 8.79 16.76
C TYR A 11 -2.53 9.72 16.13
N ALA A 12 -1.96 9.35 14.97
CA ALA A 12 -1.06 10.22 14.25
C ALA A 12 -1.74 11.50 13.73
N ASN A 13 -3.01 11.45 13.34
CA ASN A 13 -3.79 12.65 13.01
C ASN A 13 -3.99 13.54 14.24
N LEU A 14 -4.40 12.94 15.37
CA LEU A 14 -4.58 13.66 16.64
C LEU A 14 -3.28 14.32 17.10
N ALA A 15 -2.14 13.66 16.92
CA ALA A 15 -0.79 14.17 17.21
C ALA A 15 -0.25 15.15 16.16
N GLY A 16 -1.08 15.67 15.25
CA GLY A 16 -0.66 16.70 14.30
C GLY A 16 0.24 16.22 13.17
N LEU A 17 0.44 14.91 12.98
CA LEU A 17 1.40 14.37 12.02
C LEU A 17 0.90 14.37 10.58
N GLY A 18 -0.42 14.47 10.36
CA GLY A 18 -1.01 14.56 9.04
C GLY A 18 -2.54 14.49 9.06
N TRP A 19 -3.16 14.59 7.89
CA TRP A 19 -4.62 14.57 7.71
C TRP A 19 -5.01 13.49 6.70
N PHE A 20 -6.24 12.98 6.75
CA PHE A 20 -6.66 11.89 5.88
C PHE A 20 -6.94 12.36 4.45
N GLY A 21 -6.20 11.79 3.49
CA GLY A 21 -6.47 11.97 2.06
C GLY A 21 -7.70 11.23 1.58
N LYS A 22 -8.23 11.58 0.39
CA LYS A 22 -9.27 10.80 -0.28
C LYS A 22 -8.86 9.35 -0.57
N ASN A 23 -7.56 9.05 -0.60
CA ASN A 23 -7.01 7.70 -0.70
C ASN A 23 -6.95 6.95 0.65
N THR A 24 -7.47 7.52 1.73
CA THR A 24 -7.47 6.99 3.11
C THR A 24 -6.10 6.95 3.82
N CYS A 25 -5.03 7.35 3.15
CA CYS A 25 -3.71 7.50 3.76
C CYS A 25 -3.65 8.77 4.62
N LEU A 26 -2.76 8.76 5.62
CA LEU A 26 -2.38 9.98 6.32
C LEU A 26 -1.41 10.78 5.43
N ILE A 27 -1.69 12.08 5.26
CA ILE A 27 -0.91 12.99 4.40
C ILE A 27 -0.35 14.12 5.27
N ASP A 28 0.96 14.31 5.17
CA ASP A 28 1.66 15.48 5.66
C ASP A 28 1.98 16.41 4.49
N SER A 29 1.72 17.71 4.65
CA SER A 29 1.89 18.70 3.58
C SER A 29 3.35 18.87 3.10
N LYS A 30 4.33 18.43 3.90
CA LYS A 30 5.77 18.47 3.62
C LYS A 30 6.35 17.10 3.27
N ARG A 31 5.85 15.99 3.83
CA ARG A 31 6.38 14.63 3.65
C ARG A 31 5.56 13.78 2.69
N GLY A 32 4.39 14.24 2.28
CA GLY A 32 3.48 13.44 1.47
C GLY A 32 2.83 12.35 2.31
N SER A 33 2.79 11.12 1.82
CA SER A 33 2.22 9.94 2.51
C SER A 33 3.18 8.74 2.54
N TRP A 34 4.39 8.87 2.00
CA TRP A 34 5.43 7.85 2.05
C TRP A 34 6.25 7.97 3.32
N PHE A 35 5.62 7.66 4.44
CA PHE A 35 6.27 7.55 5.74
C PHE A 35 5.61 6.45 6.56
N PHE A 36 6.37 5.87 7.49
CA PHE A 36 5.85 4.92 8.45
C PHE A 36 5.30 5.63 9.69
N ILE A 37 4.30 5.01 10.33
CA ILE A 37 3.73 5.51 11.58
C ILE A 37 4.09 4.50 12.66
N GLY A 38 4.69 4.98 13.75
CA GLY A 38 4.91 4.23 14.98
C GLY A 38 4.16 4.88 16.12
N LEU A 39 3.88 4.09 17.17
CA LEU A 39 3.33 4.59 18.43
C LEU A 39 4.10 3.99 19.60
N LEU A 40 4.05 4.70 20.73
CA LEU A 40 4.54 4.23 22.02
C LEU A 40 3.48 4.54 23.07
N LEU A 41 3.00 3.50 23.76
CA LEU A 41 2.06 3.67 24.87
C LEU A 41 2.85 3.94 26.15
N LEU A 42 2.50 5.02 26.83
CA LEU A 42 3.13 5.46 28.07
C LEU A 42 2.03 5.69 29.11
N ASP A 43 2.37 5.48 30.38
CA ASP A 43 1.55 5.82 31.55
C ASP A 43 1.75 7.28 32.00
N LYS A 44 2.67 7.99 31.35
CA LYS A 44 2.94 9.40 31.59
C LYS A 44 1.98 10.30 30.82
N GLU A 45 1.40 11.26 31.53
CA GLU A 45 0.58 12.31 30.93
C GLU A 45 1.43 13.35 30.20
N PHE A 46 0.96 13.76 29.02
CA PHE A 46 1.53 14.83 28.22
C PHE A 46 0.40 15.74 27.75
N GLU A 47 0.72 17.03 27.55
CA GLU A 47 -0.19 17.94 26.86
C GLU A 47 -0.38 17.47 25.41
N PRO A 48 -1.62 17.23 24.95
CA PRO A 48 -1.88 16.78 23.58
C PRO A 48 -1.53 17.86 22.55
N ASP A 49 -1.01 17.44 21.40
CA ASP A 49 -0.88 18.30 20.23
C ASP A 49 -2.24 18.64 19.60
N ALA A 50 -2.26 19.64 18.72
CA ALA A 50 -3.41 19.93 17.88
C ALA A 50 -3.44 19.00 16.67
N SER A 51 -4.63 18.53 16.30
CA SER A 51 -4.80 17.67 15.13
C SER A 51 -4.40 18.37 13.84
N ALA A 52 -3.80 17.61 12.92
CA ALA A 52 -3.35 18.18 11.66
C ALA A 52 -4.54 18.50 10.74
N VAL A 53 -4.47 19.66 10.09
CA VAL A 53 -5.50 20.16 9.19
C VAL A 53 -5.00 20.14 7.75
N GLY A 54 -5.82 19.61 6.86
CA GLY A 54 -5.58 19.68 5.42
C GLY A 54 -6.77 19.15 4.63
N SER A 55 -6.68 19.25 3.31
CA SER A 55 -7.77 18.84 2.41
C SER A 55 -7.25 18.50 1.03
N CYS A 56 -7.87 17.51 0.40
CA CYS A 56 -7.71 17.24 -1.02
C CYS A 56 -8.39 18.29 -1.90
N GLY A 57 -9.26 19.13 -1.35
CA GLY A 57 -10.12 20.03 -2.11
C GLY A 57 -10.94 19.27 -3.15
N THR A 58 -10.93 19.76 -4.38
CA THR A 58 -11.63 19.14 -5.53
C THR A 58 -10.84 17.99 -6.18
N CYS A 59 -9.59 17.73 -5.78
CA CYS A 59 -8.76 16.68 -6.37
C CYS A 59 -9.41 15.30 -6.25
N ARG A 60 -9.33 14.50 -7.32
CA ARG A 60 -9.87 13.13 -7.39
C ARG A 60 -8.92 12.08 -7.97
N LEU A 61 -7.66 12.45 -8.24
CA LEU A 61 -6.70 11.60 -8.97
C LEU A 61 -6.59 10.17 -8.42
N CYS A 62 -6.49 10.00 -7.09
CA CYS A 62 -6.41 8.68 -6.48
C CYS A 62 -7.69 7.82 -6.65
N ILE A 63 -8.86 8.45 -6.68
CA ILE A 63 -10.14 7.77 -6.91
C ILE A 63 -10.20 7.30 -8.35
N ASP A 64 -9.91 8.21 -9.28
CA ASP A 64 -10.05 7.97 -10.71
C ASP A 64 -8.97 7.01 -11.24
N ALA A 65 -7.79 6.95 -10.60
CA ALA A 65 -6.70 6.04 -10.95
C ALA A 65 -6.78 4.67 -10.28
N CYS A 66 -7.62 4.48 -9.25
CA CYS A 66 -7.71 3.20 -8.54
C CYS A 66 -8.22 2.10 -9.49
N PRO A 67 -7.41 1.07 -9.84
CA PRO A 67 -7.74 0.17 -10.95
C PRO A 67 -9.03 -0.62 -10.74
N THR A 68 -9.34 -0.90 -9.47
CA THR A 68 -10.50 -1.70 -9.07
C THR A 68 -11.65 -0.86 -8.53
N GLY A 69 -11.51 0.47 -8.46
CA GLY A 69 -12.51 1.35 -7.86
C GLY A 69 -12.71 1.11 -6.36
N ALA A 70 -11.71 0.61 -5.64
CA ALA A 70 -11.78 0.33 -4.20
C ALA A 70 -12.01 1.58 -3.33
N LEU A 71 -11.74 2.78 -3.84
CA LEU A 71 -11.92 4.03 -3.10
C LEU A 71 -13.30 4.64 -3.42
N VAL A 72 -14.28 4.39 -2.55
CA VAL A 72 -15.67 4.83 -2.73
C VAL A 72 -15.89 6.22 -2.11
N LEU A 73 -15.87 7.26 -2.95
CA LEU A 73 -16.15 8.63 -2.51
C LEU A 73 -17.65 8.93 -2.56
N GLY A 74 -18.32 8.86 -1.41
CA GLY A 74 -19.71 9.28 -1.25
C GLY A 74 -19.91 10.78 -1.44
N HIS A 75 -21.13 11.21 -1.78
CA HIS A 75 -21.46 12.61 -1.99
C HIS A 75 -21.15 13.45 -0.74
N GLY A 76 -20.43 14.56 -0.92
CA GLY A 76 -20.05 15.48 0.17
C GLY A 76 -18.97 14.97 1.12
N ARG A 77 -18.43 13.75 0.96
CA ARG A 77 -17.39 13.23 1.85
C ARG A 77 -16.00 13.79 1.51
N PRO A 78 -15.20 14.20 2.52
CA PRO A 78 -13.84 14.67 2.29
C PRO A 78 -12.85 13.51 2.07
N VAL A 79 -13.18 12.31 2.56
CA VAL A 79 -12.36 11.09 2.53
C VAL A 79 -13.21 9.95 1.96
N ALA A 80 -12.61 9.10 1.11
CA ALA A 80 -13.31 7.93 0.58
C ALA A 80 -13.44 6.82 1.64
N VAL A 81 -14.43 5.96 1.48
CA VAL A 81 -14.47 4.68 2.19
C VAL A 81 -13.72 3.66 1.34
N LEU A 82 -12.76 2.96 1.94
CA LEU A 82 -12.05 1.88 1.27
C LEU A 82 -12.90 0.60 1.31
N ASP A 83 -13.24 0.08 0.14
CA ASP A 83 -13.71 -1.30 -0.02
C ASP A 83 -12.49 -2.22 -0.10
N SER A 84 -12.15 -2.86 1.02
CA SER A 84 -10.99 -3.74 1.11
C SER A 84 -11.12 -4.97 0.21
N SER A 85 -12.33 -5.45 -0.09
CA SER A 85 -12.54 -6.62 -0.95
C SER A 85 -12.07 -6.38 -2.40
N ARG A 86 -11.95 -5.11 -2.80
CA ARG A 86 -11.47 -4.68 -4.11
C ARG A 86 -10.06 -4.09 -4.05
N CYS A 87 -9.52 -3.83 -2.87
CA CYS A 87 -8.22 -3.18 -2.73
C CYS A 87 -7.09 -4.18 -3.03
N ILE A 88 -6.29 -3.90 -4.07
CA ILE A 88 -5.17 -4.75 -4.48
C ILE A 88 -4.18 -4.98 -3.32
N SER A 89 -3.92 -3.96 -2.50
CA SER A 89 -3.05 -4.09 -1.33
C SER A 89 -3.62 -5.10 -0.31
N TYR A 90 -4.93 -5.04 -0.03
CA TYR A 90 -5.58 -6.04 0.82
C TYR A 90 -5.54 -7.45 0.19
N LEU A 91 -5.88 -7.57 -1.10
CA LEU A 91 -5.89 -8.86 -1.79
C LEU A 91 -4.52 -9.55 -1.78
N THR A 92 -3.46 -8.79 -2.01
CA THR A 92 -2.10 -9.33 -2.07
C THR A 92 -1.48 -9.59 -0.70
N ILE A 93 -1.81 -8.78 0.32
CA ILE A 93 -1.18 -8.88 1.65
C ILE A 93 -2.03 -9.68 2.64
N GLU A 94 -3.33 -9.40 2.72
CA GLU A 94 -4.18 -9.82 3.84
C GLU A 94 -5.18 -10.92 3.47
N HIS A 95 -5.77 -10.89 2.27
CA HIS A 95 -6.73 -11.89 1.83
C HIS A 95 -6.15 -13.31 1.93
N LYS A 96 -6.90 -14.21 2.57
CA LYS A 96 -6.51 -15.61 2.84
C LYS A 96 -7.27 -16.54 1.91
N GLY A 97 -6.62 -17.63 1.51
CA GLY A 97 -7.20 -18.61 0.59
C GLY A 97 -6.83 -18.34 -0.86
N LEU A 98 -7.47 -19.08 -1.77
CA LEU A 98 -7.30 -18.93 -3.21
C LEU A 98 -8.12 -17.75 -3.72
N PHE A 99 -7.62 -17.09 -4.75
CA PHE A 99 -8.40 -16.08 -5.45
C PHE A 99 -9.47 -16.74 -6.31
N SER A 100 -10.66 -16.16 -6.32
CA SER A 100 -11.60 -16.31 -7.42
C SER A 100 -11.01 -15.72 -8.72
N GLN A 101 -11.62 -16.03 -9.86
CA GLN A 101 -11.18 -15.45 -11.14
C GLN A 101 -11.26 -13.91 -11.12
N GLU A 102 -12.35 -13.35 -10.58
CA GLU A 102 -12.52 -11.90 -10.46
C GLU A 102 -11.44 -11.25 -9.59
N GLU A 103 -11.11 -11.86 -8.43
CA GLU A 103 -10.03 -11.37 -7.57
C GLU A 103 -8.66 -11.46 -8.24
N SER A 104 -8.41 -12.50 -9.01
CA SER A 104 -7.16 -12.64 -9.78
C SER A 104 -7.04 -11.56 -10.86
N ASP A 105 -8.13 -11.25 -11.57
CA ASP A 105 -8.16 -10.22 -12.61
C ASP A 105 -7.95 -8.82 -12.01
N MET A 106 -8.48 -8.58 -10.80
CA MET A 106 -8.29 -7.35 -10.04
C MET A 106 -6.84 -7.09 -9.58
N LEU A 107 -5.93 -8.07 -9.65
CA LEU A 107 -4.56 -7.85 -9.22
C LEU A 107 -3.77 -6.93 -10.15
N HIS A 108 -4.16 -6.80 -11.42
CA HIS A 108 -3.48 -5.95 -12.42
C HIS A 108 -1.94 -6.15 -12.51
N GLY A 109 -1.44 -7.34 -12.19
CA GLY A 109 0.00 -7.61 -12.18
C GLY A 109 0.74 -7.01 -10.97
N TRP A 110 0.06 -6.80 -9.85
CA TRP A 110 0.70 -6.50 -8.57
C TRP A 110 0.99 -7.79 -7.80
N LEU A 111 2.21 -7.92 -7.29
CA LEU A 111 2.65 -9.08 -6.50
C LEU A 111 2.39 -8.91 -5.00
N PHE A 112 2.68 -7.74 -4.45
CA PHE A 112 2.60 -7.42 -3.02
C PHE A 112 2.37 -5.93 -2.84
N GLY A 113 1.27 -5.56 -2.17
CA GLY A 113 0.88 -4.16 -2.02
C GLY A 113 0.38 -3.52 -3.32
N CYS A 114 0.05 -2.24 -3.23
CA CYS A 114 -0.31 -1.41 -4.38
C CYS A 114 -0.15 0.07 -4.00
N ASP A 115 0.64 0.81 -4.77
CA ASP A 115 0.94 2.21 -4.49
C ASP A 115 0.22 3.22 -5.41
N VAL A 116 -0.59 2.74 -6.37
CA VAL A 116 -1.23 3.60 -7.40
C VAL A 116 -1.91 4.84 -6.80
N CYS A 117 -2.68 4.68 -5.72
CA CYS A 117 -3.40 5.79 -5.10
C CYS A 117 -2.49 6.81 -4.39
N GLN A 118 -1.26 6.42 -4.03
CA GLN A 118 -0.23 7.28 -3.47
C GLN A 118 0.66 7.88 -4.58
N GLU A 119 1.03 7.12 -5.60
CA GLU A 119 1.86 7.57 -6.73
C GLU A 119 1.23 8.75 -7.48
N VAL A 120 -0.08 8.68 -7.73
CA VAL A 120 -0.81 9.77 -8.40
C VAL A 120 -1.14 10.94 -7.47
N CYS A 121 -0.87 10.83 -6.16
CA CYS A 121 -1.22 11.85 -5.19
C CYS A 121 -0.33 13.09 -5.35
N PRO A 122 -0.89 14.30 -5.56
CA PRO A 122 -0.07 15.51 -5.74
C PRO A 122 0.73 15.96 -4.51
N PHE A 123 0.51 15.35 -3.35
CA PHE A 123 1.30 15.58 -2.14
C PHE A 123 2.57 14.72 -2.10
N ASN A 124 2.65 13.66 -2.93
CA ASN A 124 3.84 12.85 -3.12
C ASN A 124 4.70 13.30 -4.30
N GLN A 125 4.27 14.35 -5.02
CA GLN A 125 4.97 14.89 -6.17
C GLN A 125 5.70 16.19 -5.77
N PRO A 126 7.01 16.33 -6.04
CA PRO A 126 7.72 17.58 -5.87
C PRO A 126 7.06 18.69 -6.68
N ARG A 127 6.97 19.90 -6.09
CA ARG A 127 6.50 21.10 -6.79
C ARG A 127 7.59 22.16 -6.73
N GLY A 128 7.65 23.04 -7.73
CA GLY A 128 8.66 24.11 -7.78
C GLY A 128 8.71 24.98 -6.52
N ASN A 129 7.55 25.23 -5.89
CA ASN A 129 7.45 25.99 -4.64
C ASN A 129 7.54 25.13 -3.36
N GLN A 130 7.57 23.79 -3.48
CA GLN A 130 7.59 22.84 -2.36
C GLN A 130 8.48 21.63 -2.69
N PRO A 131 9.80 21.83 -2.90
CA PRO A 131 10.74 20.78 -3.32
C PRO A 131 11.09 19.78 -2.20
N MET A 132 10.53 19.99 -0.99
CA MET A 132 10.70 19.10 0.16
C MET A 132 9.68 17.95 0.19
N ARG A 133 8.66 17.99 -0.68
CA ARG A 133 7.57 17.01 -0.69
C ARG A 133 8.05 15.61 -1.02
N ALA A 134 7.73 14.68 -0.12
CA ALA A 134 7.98 13.24 -0.27
C ALA A 134 9.41 12.93 -0.71
N ARG A 135 10.38 13.61 -0.10
CA ARG A 135 11.78 13.34 -0.36
C ARG A 135 12.11 11.88 -0.02
N PRO A 136 12.89 11.19 -0.88
CA PRO A 136 13.41 9.88 -0.56
C PRO A 136 14.14 9.91 0.80
N THR A 137 14.02 8.80 1.52
CA THR A 137 14.77 8.60 2.75
C THR A 137 16.27 8.53 2.46
N ALA A 138 17.07 8.95 3.44
CA ALA A 138 18.52 8.74 3.45
C ALA A 138 18.93 7.58 4.36
N GLU A 139 17.96 6.86 4.93
CA GLU A 139 18.17 5.69 5.79
C GLU A 139 18.45 4.45 4.93
N PRO A 140 19.66 3.87 4.97
CA PRO A 140 20.02 2.73 4.13
C PRO A 140 19.16 1.48 4.36
N ASP A 141 18.66 1.28 5.58
CA ASP A 141 17.81 0.12 5.91
C ASP A 141 16.47 0.11 5.16
N PHE A 142 16.07 1.23 4.55
CA PHE A 142 14.86 1.34 3.72
C PHE A 142 15.13 1.24 2.22
N GLU A 143 16.37 1.02 1.79
CA GLU A 143 16.66 0.74 0.39
C GLU A 143 16.07 -0.61 -0.03
N ALA A 144 15.62 -0.69 -1.29
CA ALA A 144 15.11 -1.93 -1.83
C ALA A 144 16.24 -2.97 -1.93
N ARG A 145 15.97 -4.18 -1.43
CA ARG A 145 16.89 -5.30 -1.67
C ARG A 145 16.79 -5.70 -3.15
N PRO A 146 17.89 -6.06 -3.84
CA PRO A 146 17.85 -6.39 -5.26
C PRO A 146 16.82 -7.46 -5.65
N MET A 147 16.61 -8.46 -4.80
CA MET A 147 15.61 -9.52 -4.97
C MET A 147 14.15 -9.04 -4.93
N ASN A 148 13.90 -7.85 -4.40
CA ASN A 148 12.57 -7.23 -4.34
C ASN A 148 12.31 -6.34 -5.56
N GLU A 149 13.35 -5.81 -6.20
CA GLU A 149 13.21 -4.98 -7.40
C GLU A 149 12.84 -5.82 -8.63
N THR A 150 13.42 -7.03 -8.73
CA THR A 150 13.18 -7.95 -9.84
C THR A 150 12.92 -9.38 -9.32
N PRO A 151 11.76 -9.62 -8.68
CA PRO A 151 11.47 -10.93 -8.12
C PRO A 151 11.35 -11.98 -9.24
N ASP A 152 12.01 -13.12 -9.04
CA ASP A 152 11.79 -14.32 -9.88
C ASP A 152 10.38 -14.86 -9.62
N LEU A 153 9.42 -14.42 -10.46
CA LEU A 153 8.02 -14.81 -10.32
C LEU A 153 7.81 -16.31 -10.46
N ALA A 154 8.56 -16.99 -11.34
CA ALA A 154 8.45 -18.43 -11.52
C ALA A 154 9.00 -19.16 -10.29
N GLY A 155 10.18 -18.76 -9.81
CA GLY A 155 10.75 -19.29 -8.57
C GLY A 155 9.85 -19.04 -7.36
N LEU A 156 9.23 -17.86 -7.27
CA LEU A 156 8.32 -17.52 -6.17
C LEU A 156 6.99 -18.30 -6.24
N ALA A 157 6.51 -18.65 -7.44
CA ALA A 157 5.31 -19.45 -7.65
C ALA A 157 5.47 -20.91 -7.16
N ASP A 158 6.69 -21.39 -6.97
CA ASP A 158 7.00 -22.74 -6.48
C ASP A 158 7.88 -22.76 -5.20
N ILE A 159 8.13 -21.59 -4.59
CA ILE A 159 9.04 -21.48 -3.44
C ILE A 159 8.56 -22.30 -2.25
N SER A 160 9.45 -22.98 -1.51
CA SER A 160 9.10 -23.61 -0.24
C SER A 160 9.00 -22.59 0.90
N ALA A 161 8.37 -22.93 2.01
CA ALA A 161 8.25 -22.01 3.14
C ALA A 161 9.61 -21.69 3.77
N GLU A 162 10.52 -22.68 3.80
CA GLU A 162 11.87 -22.58 4.34
C GLU A 162 12.72 -21.63 3.49
N LYS A 163 12.74 -21.85 2.17
CA LYS A 163 13.47 -20.98 1.23
C LYS A 163 12.92 -19.55 1.23
N PHE A 164 11.60 -19.40 1.36
CA PHE A 164 10.98 -18.08 1.47
C PHE A 164 11.43 -17.36 2.74
N ALA A 165 11.42 -18.05 3.89
CA ALA A 165 11.86 -17.46 5.15
C ALA A 165 13.33 -17.06 5.10
N GLU A 166 14.19 -17.88 4.52
CA GLU A 166 15.61 -17.57 4.32
C GLU A 166 15.81 -16.33 3.44
N ALA A 167 15.11 -16.24 2.31
CA ALA A 167 15.26 -15.15 1.35
C ALA A 167 14.66 -13.82 1.85
N TYR A 168 13.48 -13.86 2.47
CA TYR A 168 12.68 -12.67 2.75
C TYR A 168 12.65 -12.26 4.23
N ALA A 169 13.44 -12.91 5.09
CA ALA A 169 13.59 -12.51 6.50
C ALA A 169 13.94 -11.03 6.65
N GLY A 170 13.23 -10.35 7.56
CA GLY A 170 13.39 -8.92 7.82
C GLY A 170 12.79 -8.01 6.76
N THR A 171 12.02 -8.53 5.80
CA THR A 171 11.28 -7.72 4.82
C THR A 171 9.78 -7.70 5.14
N ALA A 172 9.06 -6.72 4.58
CA ALA A 172 7.61 -6.63 4.70
C ALA A 172 6.86 -7.85 4.08
N PHE A 173 7.49 -8.60 3.17
CA PHE A 173 6.87 -9.77 2.53
C PHE A 173 6.53 -10.87 3.55
N MET A 174 7.21 -10.87 4.70
CA MET A 174 6.90 -11.76 5.81
C MET A 174 5.47 -11.56 6.35
N ARG A 175 4.87 -10.38 6.16
CA ARG A 175 3.46 -10.13 6.52
C ARG A 175 2.51 -10.99 5.72
N ALA A 176 2.69 -11.09 4.40
CA ALA A 176 1.92 -12.00 3.56
C ALA A 176 2.32 -13.46 3.83
N GLY A 177 3.62 -13.72 3.93
CA GLY A 177 4.19 -15.06 4.13
C GLY A 177 4.18 -15.91 2.86
N ALA A 178 4.89 -17.03 2.90
CA ALA A 178 5.21 -17.84 1.73
C ALA A 178 3.96 -18.29 0.94
N ALA A 179 2.91 -18.74 1.63
CA ALA A 179 1.72 -19.27 0.97
C ALA A 179 0.98 -18.21 0.12
N ARG A 180 0.80 -16.99 0.67
CA ARG A 180 0.14 -15.89 -0.06
C ARG A 180 1.03 -15.33 -1.16
N MET A 181 2.34 -15.18 -0.90
CA MET A 181 3.28 -14.75 -1.95
C MET A 181 3.35 -15.72 -3.12
N ARG A 182 3.36 -17.04 -2.85
CA ARG A 182 3.29 -18.08 -3.87
C ARG A 182 2.02 -17.98 -4.70
N ARG A 183 0.86 -17.87 -4.04
CA ARG A 183 -0.44 -17.68 -4.71
C ARG A 183 -0.44 -16.43 -5.59
N ASN A 184 0.06 -15.29 -5.09
CA ASN A 184 0.10 -14.05 -5.87
C ASN A 184 0.99 -14.20 -7.11
N ALA A 185 2.15 -14.85 -6.97
CA ALA A 185 3.05 -15.12 -8.08
C ALA A 185 2.42 -16.05 -9.13
N GLN A 186 1.72 -17.11 -8.69
CA GLN A 186 0.98 -18.02 -9.58
C GLN A 186 -0.10 -17.28 -10.38
N ALA A 187 -0.90 -16.43 -9.71
CA ALA A 187 -1.91 -15.61 -10.36
C ALA A 187 -1.29 -14.66 -11.41
N PHE A 188 -0.14 -14.05 -11.09
CA PHE A 188 0.60 -13.21 -12.03
C PHE A 188 1.04 -14.01 -13.27
N VAL A 189 1.70 -15.15 -13.07
CA VAL A 189 2.20 -15.99 -14.16
C VAL A 189 1.07 -16.47 -15.06
N GLN A 190 -0.06 -16.90 -14.47
CA GLN A 190 -1.25 -17.31 -15.23
C GLN A 190 -1.80 -16.15 -16.08
N ALA A 191 -1.95 -14.96 -15.49
CA ALA A 191 -2.44 -13.78 -16.21
C ALA A 191 -1.49 -13.35 -17.35
N ARG A 192 -0.16 -13.52 -17.20
CA ARG A 192 0.80 -13.29 -18.28
C ARG A 192 0.63 -14.28 -19.42
N ASN A 193 0.49 -15.56 -19.12
CA ASN A 193 0.38 -16.61 -20.13
C ASN A 193 -0.90 -16.45 -20.97
N GLN A 194 -2.02 -16.09 -20.33
CA GLN A 194 -3.29 -15.81 -21.01
C GLN A 194 -3.22 -14.61 -21.97
N ARG A 195 -2.36 -13.63 -21.71
CA ARG A 195 -2.14 -12.49 -22.62
C ARG A 195 -1.23 -12.82 -23.81
N THR A 196 -0.42 -13.88 -23.69
CA THR A 196 0.50 -14.31 -24.74
C THR A 196 -0.07 -15.38 -25.66
N GLU A 197 -1.18 -16.03 -25.28
CA GLU A 197 -1.93 -16.89 -26.21
C GLU A 197 -2.62 -16.01 -27.26
N PRO A 198 -2.47 -16.30 -28.57
CA PRO A 198 -3.18 -15.55 -29.60
C PRO A 198 -4.67 -15.75 -29.39
N THR A 199 -5.42 -14.66 -29.29
CA THR A 199 -6.89 -14.68 -29.34
C THR A 199 -7.28 -15.33 -30.67
N VAL A 200 -7.70 -16.60 -30.62
CA VAL A 200 -8.32 -17.25 -31.78
C VAL A 200 -9.70 -16.61 -31.91
N ILE A 201 -9.79 -15.63 -32.82
CA ILE A 201 -11.05 -15.07 -33.32
C ILE A 201 -11.64 -16.04 -34.33
#